data_AF-A0AAD6CFF0-F1
#
_entry.id   AF-A0AAD6CFF0-F1
#
_cell.length_a   1.000
_cell.length_b   1.000
_cell.length_c   1.000
_cell.angle_alpha   90.00
_cell.angle_beta   90.00
_cell.angle_gamma   90.00
#
_symmetry.space_group_name_H-M   'P 1'
#
loop_
_entity.id
_entity.type
_entity.pdbx_description
1 polymer ?
#
loop_
_entity_poly.entity_id
_entity_poly.type
_entity_poly.pdbx_seq_one_letter_code
_entity_poly.pdbx_strand_id
1 'polypeptide(L)'
;METAEAQDERNADMELLQGLEEALHCTTCQIAITQASMADDIHKGAYITSHYPPFFLNNNTRDDNISPDNTQELTGEPSFWKHISISQRERYYELVEQALNHLLDETKDIDPEVAMLFAHYQIDFHIRQHYLAHRGVLTFCRNADDMQQLRHWQWKMDDIDNMRSVNLDTVWPQGCRHAAWPNDKNLEMMHQTLMWKRAWPARRKRVAEVRARWAIIMEERRKQREMLLLKQRATITVRLYCRGKLMDVRELKRITHSEPTLRPGRILQSSGF
;
A
#
# COMPACT_ATOMS: atom_id res chain seq x y z
N MET A 1 7.64 22.96 -11.50
CA MET A 1 7.21 21.63 -11.96
C MET A 1 8.05 20.66 -11.14
N GLU A 2 7.52 20.19 -10.01
CA GLU A 2 8.26 19.28 -9.13
C GLU A 2 8.41 17.94 -9.83
N THR A 3 9.61 17.36 -9.76
CA THR A 3 9.90 16.04 -10.35
C THR A 3 9.11 14.97 -9.60
N ALA A 4 8.72 13.89 -10.28
CA ALA A 4 8.00 12.78 -9.66
C ALA A 4 8.76 12.18 -8.46
N GLU A 5 10.10 12.19 -8.53
CA GLU A 5 11.02 11.79 -7.47
C GLU A 5 10.88 12.63 -6.19
N ALA A 6 10.82 13.96 -6.33
CA ALA A 6 10.62 14.85 -5.18
C ALA A 6 9.22 14.67 -4.55
N GLN A 7 8.24 14.21 -5.33
CA GLN A 7 6.93 13.87 -4.78
C GLN A 7 6.95 12.56 -4.00
N ASP A 8 7.67 11.55 -4.48
CA ASP A 8 7.78 10.25 -3.83
C ASP A 8 8.60 10.30 -2.53
N GLU A 9 9.70 11.06 -2.50
CA GLU A 9 10.46 11.32 -1.26
C GLU A 9 9.59 11.97 -0.18
N ARG A 10 8.81 12.99 -0.56
CA ARG A 10 7.88 13.66 0.38
C ARG A 10 6.78 12.74 0.88
N ASN A 11 6.28 11.84 0.03
CA ASN A 11 5.29 10.86 0.45
C ASN A 11 5.90 9.90 1.48
N ALA A 12 7.12 9.40 1.24
CA ALA A 12 7.83 8.51 2.16
C ALA A 12 8.10 9.18 3.51
N ASP A 13 8.51 10.45 3.52
CA ASP A 13 8.75 11.22 4.74
C ASP A 13 7.46 11.47 5.54
N MET A 14 6.37 11.84 4.86
CA MET A 14 5.06 12.04 5.51
C MET A 14 4.56 10.76 6.18
N GLU A 15 4.78 9.63 5.54
CA GLU A 15 4.38 8.34 6.08
C GLU A 15 5.25 7.89 7.26
N LEU A 16 6.54 8.22 7.23
CA LEU A 16 7.47 7.98 8.33
C LEU A 16 7.12 8.84 9.56
N LEU A 17 6.74 10.10 9.33
CA LEU A 17 6.21 11.00 10.36
C LEU A 17 4.89 10.49 10.96
N GLN A 18 4.03 9.89 10.16
CA GLN A 18 2.80 9.28 10.68
C GLN A 18 3.12 8.10 11.61
N GLY A 19 4.05 7.22 11.22
CA GLY A 19 4.48 6.11 12.08
C GLY A 19 5.09 6.57 13.40
N LEU A 20 5.89 7.64 13.35
CA LEU A 20 6.42 8.31 14.54
C LEU A 20 5.29 8.83 15.44
N GLU A 21 4.37 9.62 14.91
CA GLU A 21 3.27 10.22 15.66
C GLU A 21 2.41 9.17 16.37
N GLU A 22 2.09 8.08 15.66
CA GLU A 22 1.35 6.95 16.22
C GLU A 22 2.11 6.27 17.36
N ALA A 23 3.42 6.09 17.23
CA ALA A 23 4.25 5.44 18.24
C ALA A 23 4.41 6.30 19.51
N LEU A 24 4.64 7.61 19.35
CA LEU A 24 4.82 8.55 20.47
C LEU A 24 3.57 8.66 21.37
N HIS A 25 2.39 8.41 20.80
CA HIS A 25 1.11 8.44 21.51
C HIS A 25 0.55 7.04 21.80
N CYS A 26 1.30 5.98 21.47
CA CYS A 26 0.82 4.63 21.67
C CYS A 26 0.91 4.22 23.14
N THR A 27 -0.24 3.83 23.70
CA THR A 27 -0.36 3.32 25.08
C THR A 27 -0.72 1.83 25.14
N THR A 28 -0.83 1.19 23.97
CA THR A 28 -1.37 -0.18 23.86
C THR A 28 -0.32 -1.22 23.53
N CYS A 29 0.83 -0.80 22.99
CA CYS A 29 1.94 -1.68 22.67
C CYS A 29 2.69 -2.05 23.95
N GLN A 30 2.92 -3.35 24.13
CA GLN A 30 3.76 -3.89 25.20
C GLN A 30 4.83 -4.71 24.49
N ILE A 31 5.93 -4.05 24.14
CA ILE A 31 7.01 -4.68 23.39
C ILE A 31 8.05 -5.18 24.38
N ALA A 32 8.13 -6.50 24.53
CA ALA A 32 9.12 -7.14 25.39
C ALA A 32 10.40 -7.37 24.58
N ILE A 33 11.31 -6.38 24.57
CA ILE A 33 12.62 -6.50 23.93
C ILE A 33 13.70 -6.69 24.98
N THR A 34 14.80 -7.35 24.60
CA THR A 34 15.92 -7.64 25.50
C THR A 34 17.21 -7.01 24.97
N GLN A 35 18.19 -6.81 25.85
CA GLN A 35 19.53 -6.35 25.45
C GLN A 35 20.20 -7.33 24.49
N ALA A 36 19.91 -8.63 24.60
CA ALA A 36 20.41 -9.63 23.66
C ALA A 36 19.83 -9.42 22.24
N SER A 37 18.55 -9.05 22.14
CA SER A 37 17.92 -8.68 20.86
C SER A 37 18.56 -7.42 20.27
N MET A 38 18.83 -6.41 21.10
CA MET A 38 19.55 -5.20 20.67
C MET A 38 20.95 -5.54 20.14
N ALA A 39 21.71 -6.34 20.87
CA ALA A 39 23.07 -6.73 20.46
C ALA A 39 23.05 -7.53 19.14
N ASP A 40 22.08 -8.42 18.96
CA ASP A 40 21.88 -9.18 17.71
C ASP A 40 21.52 -8.26 16.53
N ASP A 41 20.64 -7.28 16.74
CA ASP A 41 20.26 -6.30 15.72
C ASP A 41 21.42 -5.37 15.34
N ILE A 42 22.24 -4.95 16.30
CA ILE A 42 23.48 -4.19 16.05
C ILE A 42 24.47 -5.06 15.26
N HIS A 43 24.68 -6.31 15.68
CA HIS A 43 25.63 -7.21 15.02
C HIS A 43 25.25 -7.51 13.57
N LYS A 44 23.96 -7.63 13.27
CA LYS A 44 23.43 -7.81 11.92
C LYS A 44 23.39 -6.52 11.09
N GLY A 45 23.76 -5.37 11.67
CA GLY A 45 23.65 -4.07 11.04
C GLY A 45 22.19 -3.61 10.80
N ALA A 46 21.23 -4.21 11.51
CA ALA A 46 19.82 -3.84 11.45
C ALA A 46 19.51 -2.61 12.32
N TYR A 47 20.29 -2.37 13.39
CA TYR A 47 20.24 -1.17 14.21
C TYR A 47 21.59 -0.45 14.15
N ILE A 48 21.61 0.78 13.62
CA ILE A 48 22.83 1.57 13.44
C ILE A 48 22.79 2.77 14.40
N THR A 49 23.67 2.76 15.39
CA THR A 49 23.69 3.78 16.46
C THR A 49 24.16 5.16 15.99
N SER A 50 24.89 5.22 14.87
CA SER A 50 25.43 6.46 14.30
C SER A 50 24.52 7.13 13.27
N HIS A 51 23.40 6.49 12.89
CA HIS A 51 22.46 7.03 11.90
C HIS A 51 21.09 7.23 12.53
N TYR A 52 20.36 8.22 12.01
CA TYR A 52 18.99 8.43 12.41
C TYR A 52 18.09 8.63 11.17
N PRO A 53 16.99 7.87 11.06
CA PRO A 53 16.52 6.89 12.03
C PRO A 53 17.31 5.57 12.00
N PRO A 54 17.57 4.96 13.18
CA PRO A 54 18.58 3.90 13.33
C PRO A 54 18.14 2.55 12.75
N PHE A 55 16.88 2.43 12.35
CA PHE A 55 16.26 1.23 11.80
C PHE A 55 15.91 1.29 10.31
N PHE A 56 16.40 2.27 9.54
CA PHE A 56 15.99 2.42 8.14
C PHE A 56 17.12 2.36 7.10
N LEU A 57 16.84 1.44 6.15
CA LEU A 57 17.31 1.27 4.76
C LEU A 57 18.81 1.05 4.54
N ASN A 58 19.08 -0.13 3.94
CA ASN A 58 20.19 -0.42 3.02
C ASN A 58 21.49 -1.09 3.48
N ASN A 59 21.58 -1.71 4.66
CA ASN A 59 22.73 -2.60 4.93
C ASN A 59 22.53 -4.08 4.55
N ASN A 60 21.32 -4.46 4.13
CA ASN A 60 21.07 -5.75 3.46
C ASN A 60 20.78 -5.56 1.95
N THR A 61 21.51 -4.65 1.30
CA THR A 61 21.77 -4.76 -0.14
C THR A 61 22.64 -5.99 -0.39
N ARG A 62 22.01 -7.17 -0.36
CA ARG A 62 22.24 -8.06 -1.50
C ARG A 62 21.41 -7.49 -2.63
N ASP A 63 22.13 -6.72 -3.43
CA ASP A 63 21.81 -6.07 -4.70
C ASP A 63 21.36 -7.07 -5.79
N ASP A 64 20.65 -8.14 -5.40
CA ASP A 64 20.28 -9.26 -6.28
C ASP A 64 18.83 -9.13 -6.78
N ASN A 65 18.06 -8.17 -6.26
CA ASN A 65 16.63 -7.98 -6.57
C ASN A 65 16.28 -6.62 -7.19
N ILE A 66 17.27 -5.75 -7.42
CA ILE A 66 17.07 -4.56 -8.24
C ILE A 66 17.10 -5.02 -9.70
N SER A 67 16.07 -4.69 -10.47
CA SER A 67 16.09 -4.96 -11.92
C SER A 67 17.39 -4.39 -12.50
N PRO A 68 18.16 -5.13 -13.32
CA PRO A 68 19.38 -4.61 -13.92
C PRO A 68 19.17 -3.33 -14.77
N ASP A 69 17.92 -3.04 -15.13
CA ASP A 69 17.50 -1.83 -15.85
C ASP A 69 17.19 -0.64 -14.93
N ASN A 70 17.16 -0.82 -13.60
CA ASN A 70 16.91 0.26 -12.66
C ASN A 70 18.22 0.97 -12.30
N THR A 71 18.55 2.01 -13.05
CA THR A 71 19.74 2.85 -12.87
C THR A 71 19.54 4.03 -11.90
N GLN A 72 18.42 4.10 -11.19
CA GLN A 72 18.22 5.14 -10.18
C GLN A 72 19.04 4.81 -8.93
N GLU A 73 20.11 5.55 -8.71
CA GLU A 73 20.74 5.64 -7.39
C GLU A 73 19.66 6.09 -6.40
N LEU A 74 19.52 5.38 -5.27
CA LEU A 74 18.65 5.77 -4.17
C LEU A 74 19.16 7.11 -3.60
N THR A 75 18.68 8.22 -4.15
CA THR A 75 19.01 9.56 -3.68
C THR A 75 18.34 9.81 -2.34
N GLY A 76 19.14 9.76 -1.27
CA GLY A 76 18.77 10.23 0.05
C GLY A 76 18.28 9.13 0.99
N GLU A 77 18.98 8.94 2.12
CA GLU A 77 18.45 8.21 3.27
C GLU A 77 17.22 8.99 3.80
N PRO A 78 16.01 8.43 3.71
CA PRO A 78 14.84 9.09 4.28
C PRO A 78 15.01 9.19 5.79
N SER A 79 15.08 10.42 6.29
CA SER A 79 15.27 10.70 7.70
C SER A 79 14.17 11.61 8.18
N PHE A 80 13.25 11.05 8.97
CA PHE A 80 12.20 11.85 9.59
C PHE A 80 12.75 12.91 10.54
N TRP A 81 14.00 12.82 10.99
CA TRP A 81 14.60 13.80 11.89
C TRP A 81 14.72 15.19 11.27
N LYS A 82 14.80 15.26 9.93
CA LYS A 82 14.76 16.54 9.20
C LYS A 82 13.41 17.24 9.34
N HIS A 83 12.34 16.46 9.56
CA HIS A 83 10.96 16.91 9.51
C HIS A 83 10.20 16.74 10.85
N ILE A 84 10.87 16.21 11.88
CA ILE A 84 10.29 16.05 13.22
C ILE A 84 9.98 17.41 13.83
N SER A 85 8.79 17.57 14.39
CA SER A 85 8.45 18.78 15.13
C SER A 85 9.20 18.83 16.46
N ILE A 86 9.31 20.03 17.04
CA ILE A 86 9.93 20.21 18.37
C ILE A 86 9.16 19.39 19.42
N SER A 87 7.83 19.44 19.41
CA SER A 87 7.00 18.71 20.36
C SER A 87 7.14 17.19 20.23
N GLN A 88 7.27 16.67 19.00
CA GLN A 88 7.51 15.24 18.77
C GLN A 88 8.89 14.82 19.30
N ARG A 89 9.90 15.67 19.12
CA ARG A 89 11.26 15.43 19.62
C ARG A 89 11.30 15.44 21.15
N GLU A 90 10.65 16.42 21.78
CA GLU A 90 10.52 16.48 23.25
C GLU A 90 9.84 15.22 23.77
N ARG A 91 8.72 14.83 23.16
CA ARG A 91 8.00 13.61 23.52
C ARG A 91 8.84 12.34 23.36
N TYR A 92 9.65 12.26 22.31
CA TYR A 92 10.59 11.15 22.13
C TYR A 92 11.56 11.04 23.30
N TYR A 93 12.21 12.15 23.69
CA TYR A 93 13.17 12.14 24.79
C TYR A 93 12.52 11.89 26.15
N GLU A 94 11.29 12.37 26.38
CA GLU A 94 10.51 12.01 27.57
C GLU A 94 10.30 10.49 27.69
N LEU A 95 10.00 9.82 26.58
CA LEU A 95 9.82 8.36 26.56
C LEU A 95 11.13 7.62 26.78
N VAL A 96 12.23 8.11 26.21
CA VAL A 96 13.58 7.55 26.45
C VAL A 96 13.97 7.70 27.92
N GLU A 97 13.73 8.86 28.53
CA GLU A 97 14.01 9.10 29.95
C GLU A 97 13.16 8.18 30.85
N GLN A 98 11.88 8.00 30.55
CA GLN A 98 11.01 7.05 31.27
C GLN A 98 11.52 5.61 31.17
N ALA A 99 11.94 5.18 29.98
CA ALA A 99 12.51 3.85 29.78
C ALA A 99 13.85 3.69 30.53
N LEU A 100 14.72 4.70 30.48
CA LEU A 100 15.99 4.69 31.18
C LEU A 100 15.81 4.60 32.70
N ASN A 101 14.93 5.41 33.28
CA ASN A 101 14.65 5.37 34.71
C ASN A 101 14.13 3.99 35.15
N HIS A 102 13.23 3.39 34.37
CA HIS A 102 12.73 2.04 34.63
C HIS A 102 13.87 0.99 34.60
N LEU A 103 14.78 1.08 33.62
CA LEU A 103 15.92 0.17 33.53
C LEU A 103 16.87 0.31 34.72
N LEU A 104 17.21 1.54 35.11
CA LEU A 104 18.11 1.81 36.24
C LEU A 104 17.49 1.36 37.57
N ASP A 105 16.17 1.46 37.73
CA ASP A 105 15.45 0.99 38.92
C ASP A 105 15.43 -0.54 39.01
N GLU A 106 15.19 -1.23 37.89
CA GLU A 106 15.11 -2.70 37.84
C GLU A 106 16.49 -3.37 37.92
N THR A 107 17.52 -2.73 37.37
CA THR A 107 18.83 -3.36 37.15
C THR A 107 19.96 -2.49 37.70
N LYS A 108 20.22 -2.65 39.01
CA LYS A 108 21.13 -1.81 39.80
C LYS A 108 22.62 -1.83 39.40
N ASP A 109 23.03 -2.74 38.53
CA ASP A 109 24.44 -2.96 38.13
C ASP A 109 24.71 -2.77 36.63
N ILE A 110 23.81 -2.12 35.89
CA ILE A 110 24.01 -1.87 34.45
C ILE A 110 24.85 -0.62 34.23
N ASP A 111 25.81 -0.73 33.32
CA ASP A 111 26.58 0.40 32.83
C ASP A 111 25.64 1.49 32.27
N PRO A 112 25.72 2.76 32.75
CA PRO A 112 24.83 3.83 32.31
C PRO A 112 24.80 4.05 30.80
N GLU A 113 25.93 3.86 30.10
CA GLU A 113 25.99 4.01 28.65
C GLU A 113 25.18 2.91 27.93
N VAL A 114 25.29 1.66 28.41
CA VAL A 114 24.51 0.53 27.88
C VAL A 114 23.02 0.71 28.19
N ALA A 115 22.68 1.20 29.38
CA ALA A 115 21.28 1.48 29.74
C ALA A 115 20.67 2.58 28.86
N MET A 116 21.42 3.65 28.61
CA MET A 116 21.01 4.74 27.72
C MET A 116 20.82 4.25 26.28
N LEU A 117 21.77 3.48 25.74
CA LEU A 117 21.65 2.89 24.41
C LEU A 117 20.42 1.97 24.30
N PHE A 118 20.18 1.15 25.33
CA PHE A 118 19.03 0.25 25.33
C PHE A 118 17.69 0.99 25.44
N ALA A 119 17.63 2.09 26.21
CA ALA A 119 16.44 2.94 26.28
C ALA A 119 16.11 3.56 24.91
N HIS A 120 17.12 4.09 24.20
CA HIS A 120 16.95 4.55 22.82
C HIS A 120 16.44 3.44 21.90
N TYR A 121 17.10 2.29 21.92
CA TYR A 121 16.73 1.14 21.11
C TYR A 121 15.27 0.70 21.35
N GLN A 122 14.78 0.71 22.59
CA GLN A 122 13.38 0.37 22.89
C GLN A 122 12.38 1.31 22.19
N ILE A 123 12.62 2.63 22.27
CA ILE A 123 11.75 3.63 21.66
C ILE A 123 11.86 3.56 20.13
N ASP A 124 13.07 3.44 19.60
CA ASP A 124 13.30 3.36 18.16
C ASP A 124 12.68 2.10 17.55
N PHE A 125 12.77 0.95 18.24
CA PHE A 125 12.15 -0.29 17.82
C PHE A 125 10.63 -0.18 17.83
N HIS A 126 10.06 0.47 18.84
CA HIS A 126 8.63 0.74 18.91
C HIS A 126 8.14 1.60 17.74
N ILE A 127 8.87 2.67 17.41
CA ILE A 127 8.61 3.52 16.24
C ILE A 127 8.67 2.68 14.95
N ARG A 128 9.70 1.84 14.81
CA ARG A 128 9.82 0.91 13.67
C ARG A 128 8.59 0.00 13.56
N GLN A 129 8.09 -0.56 14.67
CA GLN A 129 6.90 -1.41 14.63
C GLN A 129 5.66 -0.67 14.10
N HIS A 130 5.45 0.58 14.53
CA HIS A 130 4.34 1.39 14.02
C HIS A 130 4.51 1.74 12.53
N TYR A 131 5.72 2.08 12.11
CA TYR A 131 6.00 2.29 10.69
C TYR A 131 5.70 1.05 9.86
N LEU A 132 6.16 -0.12 10.31
CA LEU A 132 5.93 -1.40 9.62
C LEU A 132 4.48 -1.87 9.68
N ALA A 133 3.67 -1.46 10.66
CA ALA A 133 2.27 -1.90 10.77
C ALA A 133 1.43 -1.57 9.51
N HIS A 134 1.83 -0.52 8.79
CA HIS A 134 1.18 -0.06 7.56
C HIS A 134 1.89 -0.51 6.26
N ARG A 135 3.09 -1.08 6.37
CA ARG A 135 4.00 -1.31 5.22
C ARG A 135 4.58 -2.72 5.15
N GLY A 136 4.59 -3.41 6.27
CA GLY A 136 5.11 -4.76 6.37
C GLY A 136 4.30 -5.74 5.55
N VAL A 137 4.88 -6.92 5.33
CA VAL A 137 4.31 -7.99 4.51
C VAL A 137 2.89 -8.41 4.94
N LEU A 138 2.54 -8.21 6.21
CA LEU A 138 1.20 -8.52 6.72
C LEU A 138 0.11 -7.57 6.19
N THR A 139 0.46 -6.42 5.62
CA THR A 139 -0.51 -5.52 5.01
C THR A 139 -1.18 -6.13 3.77
N PHE A 140 -0.49 -7.03 3.08
CA PHE A 140 -1.02 -7.79 1.95
C PHE A 140 -1.97 -8.92 2.36
N CYS A 141 -1.95 -9.35 3.63
CA CYS A 141 -2.84 -10.40 4.13
C CYS A 141 -4.28 -9.85 4.26
N ARG A 142 -5.21 -10.38 3.47
CA ARG A 142 -6.62 -9.93 3.46
C ARG A 142 -7.42 -10.52 4.61
N ASN A 143 -6.99 -11.66 5.13
CA ASN A 143 -7.63 -12.38 6.23
C ASN A 143 -6.61 -13.22 7.03
N ALA A 144 -7.11 -13.91 8.06
CA ALA A 144 -6.27 -14.74 8.93
C ALA A 144 -5.70 -15.96 8.20
N ASP A 145 -6.39 -16.44 7.15
CA ASP A 145 -5.93 -17.56 6.33
C ASP A 145 -4.72 -17.16 5.47
N ASP A 146 -4.75 -16.00 4.80
CA ASP A 146 -3.59 -15.45 4.07
C ASP A 146 -2.38 -15.30 5.01
N MET A 147 -2.59 -14.85 6.25
CA MET A 147 -1.51 -14.70 7.25
C MET A 147 -0.95 -16.07 7.69
N GLN A 148 -1.80 -17.09 7.85
CA GLN A 148 -1.35 -18.45 8.14
C GLN A 148 -0.57 -19.05 6.96
N GLN A 149 -1.03 -18.85 5.73
CA GLN A 149 -0.33 -19.29 4.53
C GLN A 149 1.03 -18.61 4.38
N LEU A 150 1.11 -17.29 4.60
CA LEU A 150 2.38 -16.57 4.60
C LEU A 150 3.36 -17.11 5.65
N ARG A 151 2.87 -17.32 6.87
CA ARG A 151 3.68 -17.91 7.94
C ARG A 151 4.17 -19.30 7.61
N HIS A 152 3.29 -20.14 7.05
CA HIS A 152 3.66 -21.48 6.60
C HIS A 152 4.73 -21.43 5.52
N TRP A 153 4.57 -20.53 4.54
CA TRP A 153 5.57 -20.31 3.50
C TRP A 153 6.93 -19.88 4.06
N GLN A 154 6.96 -18.96 5.02
CA GLN A 154 8.22 -18.53 5.63
C GLN A 154 8.94 -19.66 6.38
N TRP A 155 8.21 -20.52 7.10
CA TRP A 155 8.81 -21.72 7.72
C TRP A 155 9.38 -22.68 6.69
N LYS A 156 8.70 -22.86 5.55
CA LYS A 156 9.20 -23.69 4.45
C LYS A 156 10.50 -23.12 3.87
N MET A 157 10.59 -21.81 3.73
CA MET A 157 11.83 -21.15 3.27
C MET A 157 12.96 -21.32 4.29
N ASP A 158 12.69 -21.14 5.59
CA ASP A 158 13.67 -21.39 6.65
C ASP A 158 14.21 -22.82 6.64
N ASP A 159 13.35 -23.82 6.43
CA ASP A 159 13.78 -25.21 6.33
C ASP A 159 14.68 -25.46 5.10
N ILE A 160 14.37 -24.82 3.96
CA ILE A 160 15.19 -24.89 2.73
C ILE A 160 16.56 -24.24 2.97
N ASP A 161 16.59 -23.03 3.51
CA ASP A 161 17.82 -22.26 3.74
C ASP A 161 18.75 -22.95 4.74
N ASN A 162 18.17 -23.64 5.74
CA ASN A 162 18.92 -24.41 6.73
C ASN A 162 19.16 -25.88 6.34
N MET A 163 18.89 -26.26 5.08
CA MET A 163 19.11 -27.62 4.54
C MET A 163 18.48 -28.73 5.41
N ARG A 164 17.38 -28.43 6.10
CA ARG A 164 16.63 -29.44 6.85
C ARG A 164 15.90 -30.31 5.83
N SER A 165 15.97 -31.63 6.00
CA SER A 165 15.29 -32.55 5.09
C SER A 165 13.81 -32.20 5.01
N VAL A 166 13.34 -31.76 3.84
CA VAL A 166 11.92 -31.59 3.54
C VAL A 166 11.32 -32.99 3.55
N ASN A 167 10.88 -33.46 4.72
CA ASN A 167 10.15 -34.72 4.80
C ASN A 167 8.80 -34.50 4.11
N LEU A 168 8.71 -34.90 2.83
CA LEU A 168 7.51 -34.84 2.01
C LEU A 168 6.32 -35.61 2.61
N ASP A 169 6.58 -36.55 3.53
CA ASP A 169 5.56 -37.43 4.13
C ASP A 169 5.16 -37.07 5.57
N THR A 170 5.75 -36.02 6.17
CA THR A 170 5.21 -35.52 7.44
C THR A 170 4.02 -34.63 7.16
N VAL A 171 2.82 -35.19 7.37
CA VAL A 171 1.70 -34.40 7.89
C VAL A 171 2.25 -33.61 9.07
N TRP A 172 2.44 -32.30 8.87
CA TRP A 172 3.09 -31.41 9.83
C TRP A 172 2.45 -31.62 11.21
N PRO A 173 3.24 -31.89 12.27
CA PRO A 173 2.67 -32.25 13.56
C PRO A 173 1.77 -31.13 14.06
N GLN A 174 0.48 -31.44 14.18
CA GLN A 174 -0.52 -30.59 14.81
C GLN A 174 -0.13 -30.40 16.28
N GLY A 175 0.59 -29.31 16.56
CA GLY A 175 1.03 -29.00 17.90
C GLY A 175 2.16 -27.98 17.95
N CYS A 176 1.81 -26.74 18.27
CA CYS A 176 2.69 -25.74 18.89
C CYS A 176 3.74 -24.99 18.03
N ARG A 177 4.14 -25.43 16.83
CA ARG A 177 5.05 -24.61 15.97
C ARG A 177 4.37 -23.50 15.16
N HIS A 178 3.04 -23.48 15.08
CA HIS A 178 2.33 -22.65 14.09
C HIS A 178 1.98 -21.23 14.55
N ALA A 179 2.28 -20.86 15.81
CA ALA A 179 2.02 -19.51 16.32
C ALA A 179 3.19 -18.53 16.10
N ALA A 180 4.42 -19.06 16.06
CA ALA A 180 5.65 -18.28 15.97
C ALA A 180 6.14 -18.10 14.53
N TRP A 181 6.99 -17.10 14.33
CA TRP A 181 7.65 -16.81 13.06
C TRP A 181 9.09 -17.37 13.08
N PRO A 182 9.61 -17.83 11.93
CA PRO A 182 10.98 -18.33 11.84
C PRO A 182 11.98 -17.21 12.10
N ASN A 183 13.05 -17.52 12.85
CA ASN A 183 14.14 -16.60 13.21
C ASN A 183 13.72 -15.26 13.86
N ASP A 184 12.50 -15.18 14.42
CA ASP A 184 11.92 -13.97 15.03
C ASP A 184 12.39 -13.75 16.48
N LYS A 185 13.71 -13.71 16.69
CA LYS A 185 14.33 -13.60 18.04
C LYS A 185 14.02 -12.27 18.74
N ASN A 186 13.86 -11.20 17.96
CA ASN A 186 13.47 -9.87 18.44
C ASN A 186 11.94 -9.68 18.49
N LEU A 187 11.17 -10.73 18.19
CA LEU A 187 9.71 -10.74 18.17
C LEU A 187 9.08 -9.69 17.23
N GLU A 188 9.82 -9.17 16.25
CA GLU A 188 9.33 -8.17 15.29
C GLU A 188 8.08 -8.68 14.55
N MET A 189 8.15 -9.87 13.95
CA MET A 189 7.02 -10.42 13.19
C MET A 189 5.85 -10.80 14.11
N MET A 190 6.13 -11.23 15.34
CA MET A 190 5.11 -11.43 16.36
C MET A 190 4.38 -10.12 16.70
N HIS A 191 5.10 -9.03 16.93
CA HIS A 191 4.51 -7.71 17.21
C HIS A 191 3.69 -7.19 16.03
N GLN A 192 4.21 -7.30 14.81
CA GLN A 192 3.47 -7.00 13.59
C GLN A 192 2.17 -7.80 13.50
N THR A 193 2.19 -9.08 13.88
CA THR A 193 0.98 -9.92 13.90
C THR A 193 -0.04 -9.43 14.92
N LEU A 194 0.40 -9.03 16.11
CA LEU A 194 -0.48 -8.49 17.15
C LEU A 194 -1.11 -7.17 16.70
N MET A 195 -0.32 -6.26 16.14
CA MET A 195 -0.83 -5.01 15.56
C MET A 195 -1.82 -5.27 14.42
N TRP A 196 -1.50 -6.20 13.52
CA TRP A 196 -2.38 -6.62 12.43
C TRP A 196 -3.72 -7.17 12.95
N LYS A 197 -3.68 -8.03 13.97
CA LYS A 197 -4.88 -8.59 14.62
C LYS A 197 -5.72 -7.51 15.31
N ARG A 198 -5.09 -6.56 16.01
CA ARG A 198 -5.79 -5.42 16.64
C ARG A 198 -6.50 -4.55 15.60
N ALA A 199 -5.89 -4.34 14.44
CA ALA A 199 -6.47 -3.57 13.33
C ALA A 199 -7.51 -4.35 12.50
N TRP A 200 -7.71 -5.65 12.78
CA TRP A 200 -8.58 -6.53 11.99
C TRP A 200 -10.04 -6.02 11.85
N PRO A 201 -10.72 -5.56 12.92
CA PRO A 201 -12.09 -5.07 12.80
C PRO A 201 -12.20 -3.86 11.86
N ALA A 202 -11.26 -2.91 11.97
CA ALA A 202 -11.19 -1.74 11.10
C ALA A 202 -10.92 -2.13 9.64
N ARG A 203 -10.01 -3.09 9.40
CA ARG A 203 -9.74 -3.63 8.05
C ARG A 203 -10.99 -4.27 7.45
N ARG A 204 -11.72 -5.09 8.21
CA ARG A 204 -12.98 -5.70 7.75
C ARG A 204 -14.02 -4.66 7.37
N LYS A 205 -14.18 -3.61 8.18
CA LYS A 205 -15.09 -2.50 7.88
C LYS A 205 -14.72 -1.83 6.56
N ARG A 206 -13.44 -1.48 6.36
CA ARG A 206 -12.96 -0.89 5.10
C ARG A 206 -13.20 -1.79 3.90
N VAL A 207 -12.92 -3.09 4.01
CA VAL A 207 -13.17 -4.05 2.92
C VAL A 207 -14.66 -4.13 2.58
N ALA A 208 -15.54 -4.12 3.58
CA ALA A 208 -16.98 -4.12 3.37
C ALA A 208 -17.45 -2.83 2.66
N GLU A 209 -16.96 -1.66 3.08
CA GLU A 209 -17.25 -0.37 2.44
C GLU A 209 -16.77 -0.33 0.98
N VAL A 210 -15.55 -0.80 0.71
CA VAL A 210 -15.00 -0.87 -0.66
C VAL A 210 -15.82 -1.82 -1.53
N ARG A 211 -16.21 -2.99 -1.00
CA ARG A 211 -17.09 -3.94 -1.73
C ARG A 211 -18.44 -3.33 -2.06
N ALA A 212 -19.03 -2.58 -1.12
CA ALA A 212 -20.29 -1.87 -1.36
C ALA A 212 -20.15 -0.81 -2.46
N ARG A 213 -19.09 0.01 -2.41
CA ARG A 213 -18.78 1.00 -3.47
C ARG A 213 -18.57 0.32 -4.82
N TRP A 214 -17.85 -0.80 -4.85
CA TRP A 214 -17.60 -1.56 -6.06
C TRP A 214 -18.89 -2.13 -6.66
N ALA A 215 -19.81 -2.64 -5.82
CA ALA A 215 -21.11 -3.11 -6.28
C ALA A 215 -21.92 -2.00 -6.98
N ILE A 216 -21.91 -0.78 -6.43
CA ILE A 216 -22.55 0.38 -7.05
C ILE A 216 -21.93 0.69 -8.42
N ILE A 217 -20.60 0.72 -8.52
CA ILE A 217 -19.89 0.95 -9.78
C ILE A 217 -20.23 -0.12 -10.82
N MET A 218 -20.28 -1.39 -10.41
CA MET A 218 -20.59 -2.51 -11.29
C MET A 218 -22.02 -2.45 -11.83
N GLU A 219 -22.97 -2.06 -10.99
CA GLU A 219 -24.37 -1.88 -11.37
C GLU A 219 -24.54 -0.70 -12.34
N GLU A 220 -23.86 0.42 -12.08
CA GLU A 220 -23.87 1.56 -13.00
C GLU A 220 -23.25 1.19 -14.35
N ARG A 221 -22.12 0.46 -14.36
CA ARG A 221 -21.52 -0.06 -15.60
C ARG A 221 -22.42 -1.06 -16.32
N ARG A 222 -23.24 -1.84 -15.61
CA ARG A 222 -24.25 -2.71 -16.22
C ARG A 222 -25.31 -1.90 -16.96
N LYS A 223 -25.89 -0.88 -16.32
CA LYS A 223 -26.87 0.03 -16.94
C LYS A 223 -26.31 0.77 -18.15
N GLN A 224 -25.07 1.27 -18.05
CA GLN A 224 -24.39 1.93 -19.18
C GLN A 224 -24.24 1.00 -20.39
N ARG A 225 -23.88 -0.27 -20.17
CA ARG A 225 -23.81 -1.28 -21.24
C ARG A 225 -25.18 -1.56 -21.87
N GLU A 226 -26.24 -1.66 -21.07
CA GLU A 226 -27.60 -1.85 -21.58
C GLU A 226 -28.08 -0.65 -22.41
N MET A 227 -27.82 0.56 -21.95
CA MET A 227 -28.13 1.78 -22.69
C MET A 227 -27.38 1.88 -24.01
N LEU A 228 -26.11 1.45 -24.07
CA LEU A 228 -25.36 1.38 -25.32
C LEU A 228 -25.96 0.36 -26.29
N LEU A 229 -26.35 -0.83 -25.80
CA LEU A 229 -27.02 -1.84 -26.63
C LEU A 229 -28.37 -1.36 -27.16
N LEU A 230 -29.15 -0.65 -26.35
CA LEU A 230 -30.42 -0.03 -26.78
C LEU A 230 -30.17 1.04 -27.85
N LYS A 231 -29.17 1.90 -27.67
CA LYS A 231 -28.79 2.89 -28.69
C LYS A 231 -28.38 2.22 -30.00
N GLN A 232 -27.56 1.17 -29.95
CA GLN A 232 -27.15 0.40 -31.14
C GLN A 232 -28.35 -0.25 -31.84
N ARG A 233 -29.30 -0.82 -31.09
CA ARG A 233 -30.54 -1.39 -31.66
C ARG A 233 -31.48 -0.33 -32.24
N ALA A 234 -31.49 0.87 -31.66
CA ALA A 234 -32.30 1.99 -32.12
C ALA A 234 -31.67 2.76 -33.31
N THR A 235 -30.42 2.47 -33.68
CA THR A 235 -29.78 3.12 -34.83
C THR A 235 -30.18 2.41 -36.13
N ILE A 236 -31.27 2.84 -36.76
CA ILE A 236 -31.64 2.37 -38.10
C ILE A 236 -30.78 3.10 -39.13
N THR A 237 -29.87 2.38 -39.78
CA THR A 237 -29.08 2.91 -40.89
C THR A 237 -29.90 2.81 -42.17
N VAL A 238 -30.53 3.91 -42.59
CA VAL A 238 -31.31 3.95 -43.84
C VAL A 238 -30.42 4.47 -44.97
N ARG A 239 -30.31 3.71 -46.07
CA ARG A 239 -29.71 4.17 -47.32
C ARG A 239 -30.78 4.80 -48.19
N LEU A 240 -30.71 6.11 -48.40
CA LEU A 240 -31.66 6.84 -49.23
C LEU A 240 -31.16 6.88 -50.67
N TYR A 241 -31.99 6.40 -51.59
CA TYR A 241 -31.72 6.45 -53.02
C TYR A 241 -32.71 7.40 -53.68
N CYS A 242 -32.21 8.28 -54.54
CA CYS A 242 -33.05 9.13 -55.38
C CYS A 242 -32.64 8.92 -56.83
N ARG A 243 -33.60 8.57 -57.70
CA ARG A 243 -33.38 8.25 -59.14
C ARG A 243 -32.25 7.22 -59.38
N GLY A 244 -32.17 6.20 -58.52
CA GLY A 244 -31.22 5.09 -58.65
C GLY A 244 -29.79 5.38 -58.19
N LYS A 245 -29.49 6.57 -57.64
CA LYS A 245 -28.19 6.89 -57.03
C LYS A 245 -28.31 7.02 -55.52
N LEU A 246 -27.30 6.49 -54.80
CA LEU A 246 -27.20 6.62 -53.34
C LEU A 246 -26.94 8.09 -53.01
N MET A 247 -27.79 8.70 -52.19
CA MET A 247 -27.63 10.09 -51.80
C MET A 247 -26.70 10.22 -50.58
N ASP A 248 -25.77 11.16 -50.65
CA ASP A 248 -24.93 11.52 -49.51
C ASP A 248 -25.66 12.51 -48.58
N VAL A 249 -25.39 12.45 -47.28
CA VAL A 249 -25.98 13.29 -46.23
C VAL A 249 -25.77 14.78 -46.51
N ARG A 250 -24.66 15.15 -47.16
CA ARG A 250 -24.36 16.53 -47.57
C ARG A 250 -25.26 17.03 -48.71
N GLU A 251 -25.72 16.14 -49.59
CA GLU A 251 -26.67 16.47 -50.66
C GLU A 251 -28.09 16.66 -50.11
N LEU A 252 -28.49 15.81 -49.16
CA LEU A 252 -29.78 15.91 -48.49
C LEU A 252 -29.98 17.25 -47.78
N LYS A 253 -28.96 17.72 -47.04
CA LYS A 253 -29.01 19.01 -46.34
C LYS A 253 -29.13 20.21 -47.28
N ARG A 254 -28.59 20.13 -48.51
CA ARG A 254 -28.74 21.18 -49.52
C ARG A 254 -30.18 21.32 -50.01
N ILE A 255 -30.92 20.22 -50.07
CA ILE A 255 -32.34 20.23 -50.53
C ILE A 255 -33.26 20.83 -49.46
N THR A 256 -32.99 20.60 -48.17
CA THR A 256 -33.80 21.17 -47.09
C THR A 256 -33.61 22.68 -46.90
N HIS A 257 -32.51 23.25 -47.38
CA HIS A 257 -32.22 24.68 -47.30
C HIS A 257 -32.55 25.45 -48.60
N SER A 258 -32.95 24.76 -49.67
CA SER A 258 -33.55 25.43 -50.81
C SER A 258 -35.02 25.70 -50.51
N GLU A 259 -35.36 26.94 -50.13
CA GLU A 259 -36.75 27.41 -50.14
C GLU A 259 -37.41 27.06 -51.48
N PRO A 260 -38.66 26.60 -51.49
CA PRO A 260 -39.37 26.34 -52.72
C PRO A 260 -39.62 27.70 -53.38
N THR A 261 -38.80 28.04 -54.37
CA THR A 261 -39.10 29.15 -55.27
C THR A 261 -40.29 28.71 -56.13
N LEU A 262 -41.49 28.91 -55.60
CA LEU A 262 -42.73 28.94 -56.37
C LEU A 262 -42.57 30.08 -57.38
N ARG A 263 -42.14 29.74 -58.61
CA ARG A 263 -42.27 30.64 -59.75
C ARG A 263 -43.73 30.67 -60.16
N PRO A 264 -44.42 31.82 -60.10
CA PRO A 264 -45.74 31.96 -60.66
C PRO A 264 -45.65 32.06 -62.18
N GLY A 265 -46.45 31.25 -62.87
CA GLY A 265 -46.88 31.54 -64.24
C GLY A 265 -46.30 30.64 -65.34
N ARG A 266 -47.12 29.68 -65.79
CA ARG A 266 -47.54 29.63 -67.20
C ARG A 266 -48.86 28.87 -67.30
N ILE A 267 -49.93 29.63 -67.48
CA ILE A 267 -51.16 29.16 -68.10
C ILE A 267 -50.79 28.73 -69.52
N LEU A 268 -50.92 27.45 -69.82
CA LEU A 268 -51.03 26.96 -71.18
C LEU A 268 -52.42 26.34 -71.27
N GLN A 269 -53.35 27.14 -71.77
CA GLN A 269 -54.56 26.63 -72.41
C GLN A 269 -54.12 25.86 -73.66
N SER A 270 -54.52 24.61 -73.76
CA SER A 270 -54.77 23.97 -75.05
C SER A 270 -56.09 23.20 -74.97
N SER A 271 -57.02 23.73 -75.75
CA SER A 271 -58.33 23.30 -76.20
C SER A 271 -58.56 21.81 -76.48
N GLY A 272 -59.77 21.34 -76.14
CA GLY A 272 -60.69 20.64 -77.05
C GLY A 272 -62.06 21.31 -76.88
N PHE A 273 -62.86 21.63 -77.90
CA PHE A 273 -63.04 21.06 -79.23
C PHE A 273 -62.86 22.11 -80.35
#